data_AF-A0A0D1MH67-F1
#
_entry.id   AF-A0A0D1MH67-F1
#
_cell.length_a   1.000
_cell.length_b   1.000
_cell.length_c   1.000
_cell.angle_alpha   90.00
_cell.angle_beta   90.00
_cell.angle_gamma   90.00
#
_symmetry.space_group_name_H-M   'P 1'
#
loop_
_entity.id
_entity.type
_entity.pdbx_description
1 polymer ?
#
loop_
_entity_poly.entity_id
_entity_poly.type
_entity_poly.pdbx_seq_one_letter_code
_entity_poly.pdbx_strand_id
1 'polypeptide(L)'
;MAAYKPQTFQERAALSAKAKEAALEKLRNRPQVDEAVLAERIAAAEAKEAARAKASAEKKAAREQAIAEKKAAAEAARIAAEEAAAKAKPRIPTEAEMKAARDARYAARKARVGKR
;
A
#
# COMPACT_ATOMS: atom_id res chain seq x y z
N MET A 1 2.16 52.07 5.83
CA MET A 1 1.76 50.78 5.23
C MET A 1 0.59 50.25 6.06
N ALA A 2 -0.59 50.07 5.46
CA ALA A 2 -1.76 49.62 6.22
C ALA A 2 -1.56 48.18 6.71
N ALA A 3 -1.73 47.94 8.02
CA ALA A 3 -1.62 46.61 8.60
C ALA A 3 -2.74 45.70 8.07
N TYR A 4 -2.38 44.48 7.66
CA TYR A 4 -3.32 43.47 7.21
C TYR A 4 -4.27 43.07 8.35
N LYS A 5 -5.58 43.19 8.13
CA LYS A 5 -6.61 42.73 9.07
C LYS A 5 -7.19 41.39 8.58
N PRO A 6 -7.04 40.30 9.34
CA PRO A 6 -7.64 39.03 8.98
C PRO A 6 -9.16 39.09 9.16
N GLN A 7 -9.89 38.48 8.21
CA GLN A 7 -11.35 38.38 8.27
C GLN A 7 -11.77 37.58 9.51
N THR A 8 -12.69 38.12 10.30
CA THR A 8 -13.27 37.44 11.46
C THR A 8 -14.17 36.28 11.01
N PHE A 9 -14.50 35.37 11.93
CA PHE A 9 -15.41 34.26 11.61
C PHE A 9 -16.79 34.74 11.13
N GLN A 10 -17.32 35.81 11.73
CA GLN A 10 -18.61 36.38 11.36
C GLN A 10 -18.58 36.97 9.94
N GLU A 11 -17.49 37.64 9.56
CA GLU A 11 -17.31 38.16 8.21
C GLU A 11 -17.22 37.02 7.18
N ARG A 12 -16.50 35.93 7.49
CA ARG A 12 -16.45 34.75 6.62
C ARG A 12 -17.81 34.06 6.48
N ALA A 13 -18.57 33.96 7.57
CA ALA A 13 -19.91 33.38 7.56
C ALA A 13 -20.87 34.22 6.71
N ALA A 14 -20.84 35.55 6.86
CA ALA A 14 -21.63 36.47 6.05
C ALA A 14 -21.27 36.41 4.56
N LEU A 15 -19.98 36.34 4.22
CA LEU A 15 -19.53 36.16 2.83
C LEU A 15 -20.00 34.83 2.25
N SER A 16 -19.95 33.75 3.04
CA SER A 16 -20.43 32.43 2.60
C SER A 16 -21.94 32.41 2.36
N ALA A 17 -22.73 33.08 3.20
CA ALA A 17 -24.16 33.23 3.02
C ALA A 17 -24.49 34.01 1.74
N LYS A 18 -23.85 35.17 1.54
CA LYS A 18 -23.98 35.98 0.31
C LYS A 18 -23.58 35.20 -0.94
N ALA A 19 -22.51 34.40 -0.88
CA ALA A 19 -22.08 33.58 -2.01
C ALA A 19 -23.10 32.49 -2.36
N LYS A 20 -23.73 31.88 -1.35
CA LYS A 20 -24.81 30.89 -1.55
C LYS A 20 -26.04 31.56 -2.17
N GLU A 21 -26.46 32.69 -1.66
CA GLU A 21 -27.59 33.47 -2.20
C GLU A 21 -27.33 33.84 -3.67
N ALA A 22 -26.17 34.41 -3.97
CA ALA A 22 -25.78 34.75 -5.35
C ALA A 22 -25.70 33.51 -6.26
N ALA A 23 -25.27 32.36 -5.75
CA ALA A 23 -25.25 31.11 -6.52
C ALA A 23 -26.67 30.60 -6.81
N LEU A 24 -27.58 30.71 -5.84
CA LEU A 24 -28.99 30.33 -6.01
C LEU A 24 -29.70 31.27 -6.97
N GLU A 25 -29.44 32.57 -6.91
CA GLU A 25 -29.97 33.55 -7.87
C GLU A 25 -29.48 33.26 -9.29
N LYS A 26 -28.17 33.00 -9.46
CA LYS A 26 -27.61 32.59 -10.75
C LYS A 26 -28.22 31.30 -11.28
N LEU A 27 -28.53 30.34 -10.41
CA LEU A 27 -29.18 29.10 -10.80
C LEU A 27 -30.64 29.33 -11.22
N ARG A 28 -31.39 30.15 -10.48
CA ARG A 28 -32.78 30.52 -10.80
C ARG A 28 -32.88 31.28 -12.11
N ASN A 29 -31.93 32.19 -12.35
CA ASN A 29 -31.87 33.01 -13.56
C ASN A 29 -31.14 32.31 -14.72
N ARG A 30 -30.69 31.06 -14.53
CA ARG A 30 -29.97 30.35 -15.58
C ARG A 30 -30.94 30.04 -16.72
N PRO A 31 -30.65 30.46 -17.96
CA PRO A 31 -31.49 30.12 -19.10
C PRO A 31 -31.53 28.60 -19.28
N GLN A 32 -32.70 28.09 -19.65
CA GLN A 32 -32.82 26.69 -20.04
C GLN A 32 -31.90 26.43 -21.22
N VAL A 33 -31.11 25.36 -21.11
CA VAL A 33 -30.21 24.96 -22.19
C VAL A 33 -31.07 24.33 -23.28
N ASP A 34 -30.81 24.71 -24.53
CA ASP A 34 -31.47 24.13 -25.70
C ASP A 34 -31.42 22.59 -25.67
N GLU A 35 -32.53 21.96 -26.02
CA GLU A 35 -32.70 20.51 -26.01
C GLU A 35 -31.67 19.83 -26.93
N ALA A 36 -31.32 20.44 -28.06
CA ALA A 36 -30.28 19.95 -28.95
C ALA A 36 -28.90 19.90 -28.26
N VAL A 37 -28.54 20.95 -27.51
CA VAL A 37 -27.27 21.02 -26.79
C VAL A 37 -27.25 20.06 -25.59
N LEU A 38 -28.39 19.82 -24.95
CA LEU A 38 -28.50 18.80 -23.91
C LEU A 38 -28.30 17.40 -24.48
N ALA A 39 -28.92 17.08 -25.61
CA ALA A 39 -28.75 15.79 -26.29
C ALA A 39 -27.29 15.55 -26.69
N GLU A 40 -26.59 16.56 -27.23
CA GLU A 40 -25.17 16.47 -27.55
C GLU A 40 -24.30 16.20 -26.31
N ARG A 41 -24.61 16.85 -25.18
CA ARG A 41 -23.89 16.64 -23.91
C ARG A 41 -24.10 15.25 -23.36
N ILE A 42 -25.31 14.71 -23.45
CA ILE A 42 -25.64 13.35 -23.04
C ILE A 42 -24.87 12.35 -23.90
N ALA A 43 -24.93 12.49 -25.23
CA ALA A 43 -24.20 11.63 -26.15
C ALA A 43 -22.67 11.68 -25.92
N ALA A 44 -22.13 12.86 -25.68
CA ALA A 44 -20.70 13.03 -25.35
C ALA A 44 -20.33 12.41 -23.99
N ALA A 45 -21.23 12.44 -23.00
CA ALA A 45 -21.02 11.81 -21.71
C ALA A 45 -21.05 10.28 -21.82
N GLU A 46 -22.01 9.73 -22.58
CA GLU A 46 -22.12 8.29 -22.84
C GLU A 46 -20.90 7.76 -23.59
N ALA A 47 -20.41 8.48 -24.61
CA ALA A 47 -19.19 8.11 -25.33
C ALA A 47 -17.96 8.08 -24.40
N LYS A 48 -17.85 9.06 -23.49
CA LYS A 48 -16.75 9.11 -22.50
C LYS A 48 -16.85 7.98 -21.48
N GLU A 49 -18.04 7.67 -20.99
CA GLU A 49 -18.26 6.55 -20.07
C GLU A 49 -17.94 5.21 -20.75
N ALA A 50 -18.36 5.01 -21.99
CA ALA A 50 -18.02 3.82 -22.76
C ALA A 50 -16.50 3.67 -22.95
N ALA A 51 -15.79 4.77 -23.25
CA ALA A 51 -14.34 4.77 -23.37
C ALA A 51 -13.64 4.47 -22.02
N ARG A 52 -14.12 5.06 -20.92
CA ARG A 52 -13.61 4.80 -19.56
C ARG A 52 -13.84 3.36 -19.12
N ALA A 53 -15.00 2.79 -19.41
CA ALA A 53 -15.33 1.41 -19.09
C ALA A 53 -14.35 0.44 -19.78
N LYS A 54 -14.07 0.66 -21.07
CA LYS A 54 -13.08 -0.15 -21.83
C LYS A 54 -11.67 -0.02 -21.23
N ALA A 55 -11.20 1.21 -21.02
CA ALA A 55 -9.87 1.45 -20.44
C ALA A 55 -9.73 0.87 -19.02
N SER A 56 -10.81 0.92 -18.22
CA SER A 56 -10.84 0.34 -16.88
C SER A 56 -10.77 -1.18 -16.92
N ALA A 57 -11.48 -1.84 -17.86
CA ALA A 57 -11.42 -3.29 -18.03
C ALA A 57 -10.01 -3.76 -18.39
N GLU A 58 -9.36 -3.10 -19.37
CA GLU A 58 -7.98 -3.41 -19.77
C GLU A 58 -7.00 -3.22 -18.60
N LYS A 59 -7.13 -2.11 -17.87
CA LYS A 59 -6.27 -1.83 -16.71
C LYS A 59 -6.45 -2.84 -15.58
N LYS A 60 -7.68 -3.32 -15.35
CA LYS A 60 -7.96 -4.36 -14.35
C LYS A 60 -7.29 -5.68 -14.74
N ALA A 61 -7.44 -6.11 -16.00
CA ALA A 61 -6.80 -7.33 -16.49
C ALA A 61 -5.27 -7.28 -16.35
N ALA A 62 -4.63 -6.17 -16.75
CA ALA A 62 -3.19 -6.00 -16.59
C ALA A 62 -2.74 -5.99 -15.12
N ARG A 63 -3.54 -5.39 -14.23
CA ARG A 63 -3.25 -5.35 -12.79
C ARG A 63 -3.37 -6.73 -12.15
N GLU A 64 -4.36 -7.53 -12.55
CA GLU A 64 -4.56 -8.88 -12.04
C GLU A 64 -3.39 -9.79 -12.43
N GLN A 65 -2.93 -9.70 -13.69
CA GLN A 65 -1.74 -10.42 -14.14
C GLN A 65 -0.50 -10.03 -13.34
N ALA A 66 -0.24 -8.73 -13.19
CA ALA A 66 0.91 -8.25 -12.42
C ALA A 66 0.86 -8.65 -10.93
N ILE A 67 -0.33 -8.74 -10.34
CA ILE A 67 -0.50 -9.24 -8.96
C ILE A 67 -0.22 -10.74 -8.89
N ALA A 68 -0.72 -11.52 -9.85
CA ALA A 68 -0.50 -12.96 -9.90
C ALA A 68 1.00 -13.29 -10.04
N GLU A 69 1.71 -12.62 -10.94
CA GLU A 69 3.15 -12.77 -11.12
C GLU A 69 3.94 -12.41 -9.86
N LYS A 70 3.59 -11.28 -9.21
CA LYS A 70 4.24 -10.88 -7.95
C LYS A 70 4.00 -11.87 -6.83
N LYS A 71 2.80 -12.44 -6.73
CA LYS A 71 2.49 -13.46 -5.73
C LYS A 71 3.28 -14.74 -5.98
N ALA A 72 3.33 -15.21 -7.23
CA ALA A 72 4.12 -16.39 -7.60
C ALA A 72 5.61 -16.19 -7.29
N ALA A 73 6.17 -15.03 -7.63
CA ALA A 73 7.56 -14.70 -7.32
C ALA A 73 7.82 -14.63 -5.80
N ALA A 74 6.89 -14.05 -5.03
CA ALA A 74 7.00 -13.97 -3.57
C ALA A 74 6.92 -15.35 -2.91
N GLU A 75 6.03 -16.23 -3.38
CA GLU A 75 5.93 -17.61 -2.88
C GLU A 75 7.19 -18.41 -3.20
N ALA A 76 7.70 -18.33 -4.43
CA ALA A 76 8.96 -18.97 -4.80
C ALA A 76 10.13 -18.47 -3.92
N ALA A 77 10.21 -17.16 -3.68
CA ALA A 77 11.24 -16.58 -2.80
C ALA A 77 11.09 -17.06 -1.35
N ARG A 78 9.86 -17.20 -0.84
CA ARG A 78 9.60 -17.73 0.51
C ARG A 78 10.02 -19.19 0.63
N ILE A 79 9.66 -20.03 -0.33
CA ILE A 79 10.05 -21.45 -0.33
C ILE A 79 11.59 -21.57 -0.37
N ALA A 80 12.25 -20.82 -1.24
CA ALA A 80 13.72 -20.81 -1.31
C ALA A 80 14.37 -20.34 0.00
N ALA A 81 13.79 -19.34 0.67
CA ALA A 81 14.28 -18.87 1.97
C ALA A 81 14.07 -19.90 3.08
N GLU A 82 12.92 -20.59 3.10
CA GLU A 82 12.62 -21.65 4.06
C GLU A 82 13.55 -22.87 3.87
N GLU A 83 13.84 -23.25 2.62
CA GLU A 83 14.82 -24.31 2.32
C GLU A 83 16.24 -23.92 2.73
N ALA A 84 16.66 -22.67 2.47
CA ALA A 84 17.96 -22.18 2.89
C ALA A 84 18.08 -22.16 4.42
N ALA A 85 17.02 -21.71 5.11
CA ALA A 85 16.97 -21.73 6.58
C ALA A 85 17.01 -23.16 7.14
N ALA A 86 16.34 -24.13 6.49
CA ALA A 86 16.39 -25.53 6.89
C ALA A 86 17.79 -26.13 6.74
N LYS A 87 18.50 -25.81 5.65
CA LYS A 87 19.89 -26.25 5.40
C LYS A 87 20.89 -25.58 6.35
N ALA A 88 20.62 -24.34 6.78
CA ALA A 88 21.50 -23.58 7.67
C ALA A 88 21.31 -23.89 9.16
N LYS A 89 20.39 -24.79 9.55
CA LYS A 89 20.20 -25.17 10.95
C LYS A 89 21.51 -25.77 11.49
N PRO A 90 22.13 -25.17 12.54
CA PRO A 90 23.38 -25.70 13.08
C PRO A 90 23.15 -27.09 13.66
N ARG A 91 24.08 -28.01 13.37
CA ARG A 91 24.07 -29.35 13.98
C ARG A 91 24.26 -29.20 15.48
N ILE A 92 23.18 -29.43 16.24
CA ILE A 92 23.25 -29.54 17.69
C ILE A 92 23.93 -30.89 17.99
N PRO A 93 25.10 -30.90 18.67
CA PRO A 93 25.77 -32.14 19.01
C PRO A 93 24.88 -32.98 19.93
N THR A 94 24.90 -34.28 19.71
CA THR A 94 24.12 -35.25 20.50
C THR A 94 24.65 -35.36 21.93
N GLU A 95 23.84 -35.87 22.86
CA GLU A 95 24.27 -36.07 24.25
C GLU A 95 25.49 -36.98 24.37
N ALA A 96 25.61 -37.96 23.46
CA ALA A 96 26.75 -38.87 23.37
C ALA A 96 28.04 -38.12 22.96
N GLU A 97 27.97 -37.24 21.96
CA GLU A 97 29.10 -36.41 21.53
C GLU A 97 29.51 -35.43 22.65
N MET A 98 28.55 -34.83 23.36
CA MET A 98 28.81 -33.96 24.50
C MET A 98 29.42 -34.72 25.70
N LYS A 99 29.01 -35.96 25.93
CA LYS A 99 29.59 -36.82 26.96
C LYS A 99 31.03 -37.21 26.60
N ALA A 100 31.27 -37.63 25.37
CA ALA A 100 32.62 -37.93 24.88
C ALA A 100 33.57 -36.72 25.01
N ALA A 101 33.08 -35.51 24.68
CA ALA A 101 33.85 -34.28 24.87
C ALA A 101 34.15 -33.99 26.35
N ARG A 102 33.19 -34.24 27.25
CA ARG A 102 33.40 -34.10 28.71
C ARG A 102 34.41 -35.11 29.23
N ASP A 103 34.30 -36.37 28.84
CA ASP A 103 35.20 -37.44 29.27
C ASP A 103 36.63 -37.19 28.76
N ALA A 104 36.79 -36.73 27.51
CA ALA A 104 38.09 -36.32 26.97
C ALA A 104 38.71 -35.14 27.76
N ARG A 105 37.91 -34.14 28.12
CA ARG A 105 38.36 -33.02 28.97
C ARG A 105 38.73 -33.49 30.38
N TYR A 106 37.96 -34.42 30.94
CA TYR A 106 38.23 -34.95 32.27
C TYR A 106 39.52 -35.79 32.28
N ALA A 107 39.71 -36.64 31.27
CA ALA A 107 40.94 -37.41 31.07
C ALA A 107 42.16 -36.50 30.89
N ALA A 108 42.07 -35.45 30.05
CA ALA A 108 43.14 -34.47 29.87
C ALA A 108 43.46 -33.72 31.17
N ARG A 109 42.44 -33.34 31.95
CA ARG A 109 42.63 -32.72 33.27
C ARG A 109 43.30 -33.68 34.25
N LYS A 110 42.85 -34.93 34.32
CA LYS A 110 43.44 -35.96 35.18
C LYS A 110 44.90 -36.23 34.80
N ALA A 111 45.21 -36.33 33.51
CA ALA A 111 46.57 -36.47 33.02
C ALA A 111 47.45 -35.27 33.40
N ARG A 112 46.92 -34.04 33.38
CA ARG A 112 47.65 -32.84 33.83
C ARG A 112 47.86 -32.80 35.35
N VAL A 113 46.88 -33.24 36.12
CA VAL A 113 46.95 -33.25 37.59
C VAL A 113 47.82 -34.38 38.11
N GLY A 114 47.84 -35.54 37.45
CA GLY A 114 48.70 -36.68 37.83
C GLY A 114 50.14 -36.60 37.32
N LYS A 115 50.48 -35.58 36.52
CA LYS A 115 51.86 -35.29 36.07
C LYS A 115 52.56 -34.20 36.90
N ARG A 116 51.89 -33.67 37.92
CA ARG A 116 52.44 -32.81 38.97
C ARG A 116 52.66 -33.67 40.22
#